data_AF-A0A661Z5K1-F1
#
_entry.id   AF-A0A661Z5K1-F1
#
_cell.length_a   1.000
_cell.length_b   1.000
_cell.length_c   1.000
_cell.angle_alpha   90.00
_cell.angle_beta   90.00
_cell.angle_gamma   90.00
#
_symmetry.space_group_name_H-M   'P 1'
#
loop_
_entity.id
_entity.type
_entity.pdbx_description
1 polymer ?
#
loop_
_entity_poly.entity_id
_entity_poly.type
_entity_poly.pdbx_seq_one_letter_code
_entity_poly.pdbx_strand_id
1 'polypeptide(L)'
;MYFGEGGLLDIWKLSGMLIPDLSINHSQESLSEMFTKWGPQGRLYYIRYQYRDFIYPIIYSVLMTGVLIRLIRPVSPNIWVIIPSLAMIFDFAENYFLRVLVYDFPNFIPEYISYASLFSTLKWSSILFSFILIIIALINRRNKYAAQNK
;
A
#
# COMPACT_ATOMS: atom_id res chain seq x y z
N MET A 1 -7.30 -25.40 7.86
CA MET A 1 -7.19 -24.06 7.26
C MET A 1 -8.09 -23.14 8.08
N TYR A 2 -7.54 -22.34 9.00
CA TYR A 2 -8.35 -21.52 9.93
C TYR A 2 -8.83 -20.24 9.22
N PHE A 3 -10.01 -20.30 8.62
CA PHE A 3 -10.78 -19.12 8.24
C PHE A 3 -11.45 -18.59 9.51
N GLY A 4 -10.91 -17.52 10.11
CA GLY A 4 -11.56 -16.86 11.25
C GLY A 4 -10.60 -16.32 12.33
N GLU A 5 -9.36 -16.80 12.39
CA GLU A 5 -8.35 -16.31 13.34
C GLU A 5 -7.10 -15.80 12.61
N GLY A 6 -6.67 -14.60 12.96
CA GLY A 6 -5.44 -13.98 12.46
C GLY A 6 -5.67 -12.96 11.36
N GLY A 7 -6.58 -12.01 11.58
CA GLY A 7 -6.79 -10.84 10.72
C GLY A 7 -6.68 -9.50 11.45
N LEU A 8 -6.91 -8.41 10.72
CA LEU A 8 -6.87 -7.02 11.24
C LEU A 8 -7.70 -6.82 12.50
N LEU A 9 -8.93 -7.38 12.51
CA LEU A 9 -9.83 -7.29 13.65
C LEU A 9 -9.29 -7.99 14.90
N ASP A 10 -8.55 -9.08 14.73
CA ASP A 10 -7.97 -9.81 15.85
C ASP A 10 -6.77 -9.07 16.42
N ILE A 11 -5.92 -8.50 15.55
CA ILE A 11 -4.81 -7.63 15.95
C ILE A 11 -5.34 -6.41 16.71
N TRP A 12 -6.41 -5.79 16.21
CA TRP A 12 -7.05 -4.65 16.88
C TRP A 12 -7.68 -5.04 18.21
N LYS A 13 -8.39 -6.17 18.30
CA LYS A 13 -8.95 -6.66 19.56
C LYS A 13 -7.87 -6.97 20.61
N LEU A 14 -6.69 -7.43 20.17
CA LEU A 14 -5.58 -7.74 21.06
C LEU A 14 -4.86 -6.49 21.58
N SER A 15 -4.72 -5.45 20.76
CA SER A 15 -3.79 -4.34 21.02
C SER A 15 -4.39 -2.94 21.01
N GLY A 16 -5.60 -2.78 20.47
CA GLY A 16 -6.21 -1.49 20.18
C GLY A 16 -5.54 -0.71 19.04
N MET A 17 -4.57 -1.31 18.35
CA MET A 17 -3.77 -0.64 17.32
C MET A 17 -4.09 -1.13 15.90
N LEU A 18 -3.91 -0.24 14.94
CA LEU A 18 -3.92 -0.55 13.51
C LEU A 18 -2.59 -1.19 13.08
N ILE A 19 -2.56 -1.72 11.86
CA ILE A 19 -1.35 -2.27 11.23
C ILE A 19 -0.45 -1.15 10.69
N PRO A 20 0.88 -1.37 10.63
CA PRO A 20 1.85 -0.37 10.19
C PRO A 20 1.58 0.07 8.75
N ASP A 21 1.10 -0.82 7.90
CA ASP A 21 0.90 -0.64 6.45
C ASP A 21 -0.07 0.51 6.10
N LEU A 22 -0.91 0.91 7.07
CA LEU A 22 -1.84 2.05 6.95
C LEU A 22 -1.19 3.40 7.33
N SER A 23 0.02 3.37 7.88
CA SER A 23 0.80 4.57 8.20
C SER A 23 1.56 5.04 6.97
N ILE A 24 1.89 6.33 6.92
CA ILE A 24 2.69 6.91 5.84
C ILE A 24 4.19 6.70 6.08
N ASN A 25 4.59 6.68 7.36
CA ASN A 25 5.98 6.54 7.78
C ASN A 25 6.09 5.58 8.99
N HIS A 26 7.31 5.14 9.25
CA HIS A 26 7.63 4.30 10.40
C HIS A 26 8.81 4.85 11.17
N SER A 27 8.76 4.77 12.50
CA SER A 27 9.89 5.00 13.39
C SER A 27 10.17 3.77 14.24
N GLN A 28 11.38 3.68 14.79
CA GLN A 28 11.73 2.62 15.73
C GLN A 28 10.80 2.63 16.95
N GLU A 29 10.49 3.81 17.49
CA GLU A 29 9.61 3.95 18.64
C GLU A 29 8.20 3.44 18.32
N SER A 30 7.61 3.86 17.19
CA SER A 30 6.25 3.46 16.81
C SER A 30 6.14 1.96 16.57
N LEU A 31 7.12 1.37 15.86
CA LEU A 31 7.14 -0.07 15.58
C LEU A 31 7.40 -0.88 16.86
N SER A 32 8.28 -0.40 17.75
CA SER A 32 8.57 -1.06 19.02
C SER A 32 7.32 -1.08 19.91
N GLU A 33 6.65 0.06 20.06
CA GLU A 33 5.42 0.17 20.86
C GLU A 33 4.35 -0.79 20.32
N MET A 34 4.14 -0.76 19.01
CA MET A 34 3.11 -1.55 18.35
C MET A 34 3.39 -3.05 18.43
N PHE A 35 4.61 -3.50 18.12
CA PHE A 35 4.98 -4.91 18.21
C PHE A 35 5.03 -5.43 19.64
N THR A 36 5.28 -4.56 20.62
CA THR A 36 5.17 -4.87 22.05
C THR A 36 3.71 -5.09 22.44
N LYS A 37 2.81 -4.16 22.09
CA LYS A 37 1.37 -4.27 22.39
C LYS A 37 0.69 -5.44 21.69
N TRP A 38 1.14 -5.79 20.48
CA TRP A 38 0.66 -6.98 19.78
C TRP A 38 1.02 -8.28 20.50
N GLY A 39 2.15 -8.30 21.21
CA GLY A 39 2.70 -9.52 21.78
C GLY A 39 3.02 -10.60 20.73
N PRO A 40 3.43 -11.80 21.16
CA PRO A 40 3.76 -12.89 20.24
C PRO A 40 2.58 -13.31 19.35
N GLN A 41 1.35 -13.30 19.89
CA GLN A 41 0.15 -13.70 19.15
C GLN A 41 -0.23 -12.69 18.07
N GLY A 42 -0.24 -11.38 18.39
CA GLY A 42 -0.56 -10.35 17.40
C GLY A 42 0.46 -10.30 16.26
N ARG A 43 1.76 -10.51 16.56
CA ARG A 43 2.80 -10.64 15.52
C ARG A 43 2.56 -11.85 14.61
N LEU A 44 2.17 -13.01 15.15
CA LEU A 44 1.82 -14.19 14.35
C LEU A 44 0.60 -13.93 13.47
N TYR A 45 -0.41 -13.24 13.98
CA TYR A 45 -1.60 -12.84 13.22
C TYR A 45 -1.25 -11.89 12.08
N TYR A 46 -0.36 -10.92 12.33
CA TYR A 46 0.12 -10.01 11.31
C TYR A 46 0.84 -10.74 10.16
N ILE A 47 1.76 -11.66 10.48
CA ILE A 47 2.46 -12.47 9.46
C ILE A 47 1.48 -13.30 8.61
N ARG A 48 0.44 -13.86 9.23
CA ARG A 48 -0.62 -14.60 8.53
C ARG A 48 -1.48 -13.68 7.65
N TYR A 49 -1.78 -12.48 8.12
CA TYR A 49 -2.53 -11.46 7.39
C TYR A 49 -1.77 -10.98 6.14
N GLN A 50 -0.48 -10.68 6.26
CA GLN A 50 0.33 -10.14 5.17
C GLN A 50 0.29 -10.99 3.89
N TYR A 51 0.16 -12.31 3.98
CA TYR A 51 0.00 -13.17 2.80
C TYR A 51 -1.25 -12.83 1.98
N ARG A 52 -2.32 -12.39 2.64
CA ARG A 52 -3.56 -11.95 2.02
C ARG A 52 -3.44 -10.52 1.51
N ASP A 53 -2.59 -9.71 2.16
CA ASP A 53 -2.42 -8.30 1.85
C ASP A 53 -1.83 -8.06 0.46
N PHE A 54 -1.02 -8.99 -0.06
CA PHE A 54 -0.49 -8.93 -1.44
C PHE A 54 -1.56 -8.86 -2.55
N ILE A 55 -2.81 -9.22 -2.26
CA ILE A 55 -3.89 -9.17 -3.25
C ILE A 55 -4.38 -7.73 -3.47
N TYR A 56 -4.43 -6.90 -2.43
CA TYR A 56 -4.96 -5.53 -2.52
C TYR A 56 -4.16 -4.65 -3.50
N PRO A 57 -2.81 -4.69 -3.48
CA PRO A 57 -1.99 -3.97 -4.45
C PRO A 57 -2.25 -4.31 -5.90
N ILE A 58 -2.47 -5.58 -6.18
CA ILE A 58 -2.79 -6.05 -7.53
C ILE A 58 -4.13 -5.46 -7.97
N ILE A 59 -5.15 -5.52 -7.10
CA ILE A 59 -6.50 -5.04 -7.42
C ILE A 59 -6.48 -3.53 -7.70
N TYR A 60 -5.93 -2.71 -6.80
CA TYR A 60 -5.93 -1.26 -7.02
C TYR A 60 -5.08 -0.87 -8.22
N SER A 61 -3.96 -1.57 -8.46
CA SER A 61 -3.06 -1.29 -9.58
C SER A 61 -3.74 -1.54 -10.92
N VAL A 62 -4.32 -2.75 -11.11
CA VAL A 62 -5.03 -3.12 -12.33
C VAL A 62 -6.19 -2.17 -12.60
N LEU A 63 -6.96 -1.84 -11.56
CA LEU A 63 -8.12 -0.95 -11.69
C LEU A 63 -7.70 0.47 -12.10
N MET A 64 -6.76 1.09 -11.37
CA MET A 64 -6.33 2.46 -11.66
C MET A 64 -5.61 2.56 -13.02
N THR A 65 -4.75 1.60 -13.35
CA THR A 65 -4.11 1.54 -14.67
C THR A 65 -5.14 1.38 -15.78
N GLY A 66 -6.13 0.49 -15.61
CA GLY A 66 -7.22 0.31 -16.58
C GLY A 66 -8.04 1.59 -16.79
N VAL A 67 -8.37 2.30 -15.70
CA VAL A 67 -9.06 3.60 -15.77
C VAL A 67 -8.22 4.62 -16.53
N LEU A 68 -6.93 4.75 -16.21
CA LEU A 68 -6.03 5.69 -16.89
C LEU A 68 -5.90 5.39 -18.38
N ILE A 69 -5.71 4.11 -18.76
CA ILE A 69 -5.69 3.68 -20.18
C ILE A 69 -6.99 4.08 -20.87
N ARG A 70 -8.14 3.84 -20.23
CA ARG A 70 -9.45 4.14 -20.80
C ARG A 70 -9.71 5.63 -20.99
N LEU A 71 -9.18 6.47 -20.09
CA LEU A 71 -9.33 7.93 -20.11
C LEU A 71 -8.35 8.60 -21.06
N ILE A 72 -7.07 8.24 -20.97
CA ILE A 72 -5.98 8.86 -21.74
C ILE A 72 -5.97 8.34 -23.19
N ARG A 73 -6.31 7.06 -23.41
CA ARG A 73 -6.19 6.37 -24.71
C ARG A 73 -4.81 6.59 -25.36
N PRO A 74 -3.72 6.23 -24.67
CA PRO A 74 -2.37 6.46 -25.20
C PRO A 74 -2.14 5.66 -26.49
N VAL A 75 -1.52 6.30 -27.48
CA VAL A 75 -1.15 5.69 -28.77
C VAL A 75 0.24 5.04 -28.76
N SER A 76 1.01 5.30 -27.71
CA SER A 76 2.37 4.79 -27.46
C SER A 76 2.53 4.48 -25.97
N PRO A 77 3.61 3.80 -25.54
CA PRO A 77 3.90 3.63 -24.12
C PRO A 77 3.84 4.96 -23.37
N ASN A 78 3.13 4.98 -22.25
CA ASN A 78 2.86 6.18 -21.49
C ASN A 78 3.19 5.95 -20.01
N ILE A 79 4.18 6.67 -19.50
CA ILE A 79 4.65 6.52 -18.12
C ILE A 79 3.55 6.81 -17.08
N TRP A 80 2.58 7.67 -17.41
CA TRP A 80 1.51 8.04 -16.49
C TRP A 80 0.56 6.88 -16.19
N VAL A 81 0.35 5.95 -17.14
CA VAL A 81 -0.56 4.81 -16.92
C VAL A 81 0.06 3.72 -16.05
N ILE A 82 1.39 3.70 -15.89
CA ILE A 82 2.10 2.69 -15.10
C ILE A 82 2.37 3.11 -13.65
N ILE A 83 2.08 4.37 -13.27
CA ILE A 83 2.28 4.82 -11.89
C ILE A 83 1.53 3.96 -10.85
N PRO A 84 0.28 3.52 -11.09
CA PRO A 84 -0.38 2.61 -10.15
C PRO A 84 0.33 1.26 -10.00
N SER A 85 1.11 0.82 -10.99
CA SER A 85 1.94 -0.38 -10.90
C SER A 85 3.21 -0.15 -10.09
N LEU A 86 3.77 1.05 -10.11
CA LEU A 86 4.86 1.43 -9.19
C LEU A 86 4.39 1.43 -7.74
N ALA A 87 3.18 1.95 -7.46
CA ALA A 87 2.58 1.89 -6.13
C ALA A 87 2.51 0.44 -5.60
N MET A 88 2.08 -0.50 -6.44
CA MET A 88 2.03 -1.92 -6.11
C MET A 88 3.41 -2.51 -5.80
N ILE A 89 4.44 -2.15 -6.58
CA ILE A 89 5.80 -2.62 -6.33
C ILE A 89 6.33 -2.09 -4.99
N PHE A 90 6.08 -0.82 -4.69
CA PHE A 90 6.47 -0.22 -3.41
C PHE A 90 5.72 -0.85 -2.23
N ASP A 91 4.45 -1.17 -2.40
CA ASP A 91 3.66 -1.89 -1.40
C ASP A 91 4.26 -3.27 -1.10
N PHE A 92 4.63 -4.04 -2.12
CA PHE A 92 5.29 -5.34 -1.92
C PHE A 92 6.64 -5.22 -1.21
N ALA A 93 7.42 -4.18 -1.53
CA ALA A 93 8.69 -3.93 -0.87
C ALA A 93 8.50 -3.52 0.60
N GLU A 94 7.56 -2.62 0.90
CA GLU A 94 7.18 -2.26 2.27
C GLU A 94 6.77 -3.50 3.07
N ASN A 95 5.83 -4.29 2.53
CA ASN A 95 5.33 -5.52 3.14
C ASN A 95 6.47 -6.52 3.46
N TYR A 96 7.47 -6.60 2.58
CA TYR A 96 8.67 -7.40 2.81
C TYR A 96 9.49 -6.89 3.99
N PHE A 97 9.81 -5.59 4.06
CA PHE A 97 10.61 -5.05 5.16
C PHE A 97 9.87 -5.08 6.49
N LEU A 98 8.56 -4.79 6.51
CA LEU A 98 7.73 -4.91 7.71
C LEU A 98 7.72 -6.35 8.25
N ARG A 99 7.68 -7.33 7.35
CA ARG A 99 7.80 -8.75 7.73
C ARG A 99 9.14 -9.06 8.40
N VAL A 100 10.24 -8.60 7.81
CA VAL A 100 11.59 -8.80 8.37
C VAL A 100 11.68 -8.17 9.76
N LEU A 101 11.19 -6.94 9.93
CA LEU A 101 11.17 -6.25 11.22
C LEU A 101 10.38 -6.99 12.30
N VAL A 102 9.29 -7.68 11.93
CA VAL A 102 8.53 -8.51 12.89
C VAL A 102 9.33 -9.72 13.36
N TYR A 103 10.18 -10.31 12.50
CA TYR A 103 11.08 -11.39 12.88
C TYR A 103 12.29 -10.90 13.69
N ASP A 104 12.78 -9.70 13.41
CA ASP A 104 13.92 -9.10 14.12
C ASP A 104 13.55 -8.52 15.49
N PHE A 105 12.26 -8.30 15.77
CA PHE A 105 11.79 -7.76 17.04
C PHE A 105 12.30 -8.57 18.26
N PRO A 106 12.86 -7.94 19.31
CA PRO A 106 12.93 -6.49 19.56
C PRO A 106 14.18 -5.79 19.03
N ASN A 107 15.10 -6.51 18.37
CA ASN A 107 16.41 -6.02 17.96
C ASN A 107 16.40 -5.60 16.49
N PHE A 108 15.76 -4.48 16.18
CA PHE A 108 15.65 -4.02 14.80
C PHE A 108 17.00 -3.62 14.19
N ILE A 109 17.13 -3.87 12.89
CA ILE A 109 18.15 -3.27 12.03
C ILE A 109 17.63 -1.90 11.56
N PRO A 110 18.27 -0.77 11.91
CA PRO A 110 17.79 0.58 11.59
C PRO A 110 17.53 0.84 10.10
N GLU A 111 18.33 0.23 9.23
CA GLU A 111 18.21 0.34 7.78
C GLU A 111 16.87 -0.24 7.28
N TYR A 112 16.40 -1.34 7.87
CA TYR A 112 15.16 -1.98 7.47
C TYR A 112 13.94 -1.14 7.85
N ILE A 113 13.99 -0.43 8.99
CA ILE A 113 12.97 0.57 9.35
C ILE A 113 12.94 1.69 8.31
N SER A 114 14.12 2.17 7.92
CA SER A 114 14.24 3.25 6.94
C SER A 114 13.70 2.83 5.57
N TYR A 115 13.98 1.59 5.14
CA TYR A 115 13.44 1.04 3.89
C TYR A 115 11.93 0.85 3.94
N ALA A 116 11.39 0.26 5.02
CA ALA A 116 9.93 0.13 5.18
C ALA A 116 9.25 1.51 5.08
N SER A 117 9.79 2.51 5.80
CA SER A 117 9.26 3.88 5.82
C SER A 117 9.34 4.57 4.45
N LEU A 118 10.46 4.40 3.75
CA LEU A 118 10.65 4.90 2.38
C LEU A 118 9.63 4.30 1.41
N PHE A 119 9.49 2.96 1.41
CA PHE A 119 8.56 2.28 0.51
C PHE A 119 7.10 2.61 0.83
N SER A 120 6.76 2.76 2.11
CA SER A 120 5.44 3.25 2.52
C SER A 120 5.14 4.65 1.97
N THR A 121 6.10 5.57 2.11
CA THR A 121 5.97 6.94 1.59
C THR A 121 5.84 6.95 0.06
N LEU A 122 6.66 6.16 -0.64
CA LEU A 122 6.63 6.04 -2.10
C LEU A 122 5.33 5.42 -2.61
N LYS A 123 4.80 4.39 -1.92
CA LYS A 123 3.49 3.78 -2.17
C LYS A 123 2.40 4.84 -2.09
N TRP A 124 2.26 5.50 -0.94
CA TRP A 124 1.20 6.49 -0.71
C TRP A 124 1.30 7.68 -1.67
N SER A 125 2.52 8.15 -1.94
CA SER A 125 2.77 9.21 -2.93
C SER A 125 2.33 8.79 -4.33
N SER A 126 2.63 7.56 -4.74
CA SER A 126 2.26 7.01 -6.04
C SER A 126 0.75 6.81 -6.18
N ILE A 127 0.07 6.35 -5.11
CA ILE A 127 -1.39 6.24 -5.06
C ILE A 127 -2.03 7.62 -5.20
N LEU A 128 -1.59 8.60 -4.40
CA LEU A 128 -2.10 9.98 -4.47
C LEU A 128 -1.90 10.57 -5.88
N PHE A 129 -0.71 10.42 -6.45
CA PHE A 129 -0.42 10.90 -7.79
C PHE A 129 -1.29 10.22 -8.86
N SER A 130 -1.55 8.91 -8.72
CA SER A 130 -2.46 8.17 -9.60
C SER A 130 -3.88 8.74 -9.56
N PHE A 131 -4.40 9.08 -8.38
CA PHE A 131 -5.70 9.74 -8.26
C PHE A 131 -5.73 11.12 -8.93
N ILE A 132 -4.69 11.93 -8.76
CA ILE A 132 -4.57 13.24 -9.41
C ILE A 132 -4.58 13.07 -10.94
N LEU A 133 -3.82 12.12 -11.49
CA LEU A 133 -3.80 11.81 -12.91
C LEU A 133 -5.18 11.39 -13.44
N ILE A 134 -5.93 10.57 -12.69
CA ILE A 134 -7.28 10.16 -13.05
C ILE A 134 -8.20 11.38 -13.14
N ILE A 135 -8.15 12.30 -12.16
CA ILE A 135 -8.96 13.51 -12.15
C ILE A 135 -8.62 14.41 -13.35
N ILE A 136 -7.34 14.64 -13.62
CA ILE A 136 -6.89 15.44 -14.77
C ILE A 136 -7.36 14.80 -16.08
N ALA A 137 -7.20 13.48 -16.24
CA ALA A 137 -7.62 12.77 -17.43
C ALA A 137 -9.15 12.80 -17.63
N LEU A 138 -9.93 12.71 -16.55
CA LEU A 138 -11.38 12.87 -16.57
C LEU A 138 -11.80 14.26 -17.06
N ILE A 139 -11.20 15.32 -16.50
CA ILE A 139 -11.51 16.72 -16.88
C ILE A 139 -11.17 16.94 -18.37
N ASN A 140 -9.98 16.54 -18.80
CA ASN A 140 -9.55 16.67 -20.19
C ASN A 140 -10.48 15.95 -21.16
N ARG A 141 -10.90 14.74 -20.79
CA ARG A 141 -11.82 13.95 -21.60
C ARG A 141 -13.21 14.59 -21.68
N ARG A 142 -13.74 15.09 -20.56
CA ARG A 142 -15.02 15.82 -20.51
C ARG A 142 -14.97 17.05 -21.42
N ASN A 143 -13.93 17.86 -21.31
CA ASN A 143 -13.78 19.08 -22.09
C ASN A 143 -13.72 18.79 -23.60
N LYS A 144 -13.02 17.70 -24.01
CA LYS A 144 -12.98 17.26 -25.40
C LYS A 144 -14.36 16.86 -25.93
N TYR A 145 -15.15 16.12 -25.16
CA TYR A 145 -16.52 15.77 -25.55
C TYR A 145 -17.42 17.00 -25.65
N ALA A 146 -17.29 17.97 -24.74
CA ALA A 146 -18.09 19.19 -24.80
C ALA A 146 -17.78 20.05 -26.04
N ALA A 147 -16.50 20.09 -26.47
CA ALA A 147 -16.10 20.81 -27.68
C ALA A 147 -16.57 20.15 -28.98
N GLN A 148 -16.77 18.84 -29.00
CA GLN A 148 -17.24 18.09 -30.18
C GLN A 148 -18.76 18.19 -30.40
N ASN A 149 -19.53 18.61 -29.38
CA ASN A 149 -20.98 18.71 -29.41
C ASN A 149 -21.47 20.17 -29.48
N LYS A 150 -20.59 21.12 -29.78
CA LYS A 150 -20.92 22.51 -30.12
C LYS A 150 -20.73 22.72 -31.60
#